data_AF-A0A7S2AIZ5-F1
#
_entry.id   AF-A0A7S2AIZ5-F1
#
_cell.length_a   1.000
_cell.length_b   1.000
_cell.length_c   1.000
_cell.angle_alpha   90.00
_cell.angle_beta   90.00
_cell.angle_gamma   90.00
#
_symmetry.space_group_name_H-M   'P 1'
#
loop_
_entity.id
_entity.type
_entity.pdbx_description
1 polymer ?
#
loop_
_entity_poly.entity_id
_entity_poly.type
_entity_poly.pdbx_seq_one_letter_code
_entity_poly.pdbx_strand_id
1 'polypeptide(L)'
;MHGNGNCRPCAWFWKPGSCQNGTNCLHCHSCPEGELKARKKAKQTMMRLGLATPKLRFEASDTCEGSQAYDAPLSFFPAAPMKMMVSPAEHTSPAEHESTTCSGSEPELSFSGSEPDSK
;
A
#
# COMPACT_ATOMS: atom_id res chain seq x y z
N MET A 1 -18.56 3.20 12.58
CA MET A 1 -18.07 2.45 11.40
C MET A 1 -16.64 1.98 11.64
N HIS A 2 -16.45 0.67 11.83
CA HIS A 2 -15.14 0.01 11.96
C HIS A 2 -15.19 -1.45 11.43
N GLY A 3 -16.32 -2.15 11.61
CA GLY A 3 -16.48 -3.59 11.36
C GLY A 3 -16.14 -4.14 9.98
N ASN A 4 -15.99 -3.29 8.95
CA ASN A 4 -15.64 -3.72 7.60
C ASN A 4 -14.14 -3.63 7.30
N GLY A 5 -13.30 -3.17 8.23
CA GLY A 5 -11.84 -3.00 8.00
C GLY A 5 -11.45 -1.84 7.06
N ASN A 6 -12.40 -1.32 6.28
CA ASN A 6 -12.23 -0.14 5.40
C ASN A 6 -12.28 1.21 6.15
N CYS A 7 -12.15 1.20 7.47
CA CYS A 7 -12.18 2.42 8.26
C CYS A 7 -10.90 3.27 8.07
N ARG A 8 -11.02 4.59 8.31
CA ARG A 8 -9.91 5.53 8.31
C ARG A 8 -9.53 5.84 9.77
N PRO A 9 -8.45 5.25 10.32
CA PRO A 9 -8.06 5.48 11.71
C PRO A 9 -7.75 6.95 11.98
N CYS A 10 -8.11 7.44 13.17
CA CYS A 10 -7.77 8.79 13.60
C CYS A 10 -6.27 8.91 13.89
N ALA A 11 -5.63 9.93 13.30
CA ALA A 11 -4.20 10.17 13.50
C ALA A 11 -3.86 10.64 14.92
N TRP A 12 -4.83 11.20 15.65
CA TRP A 12 -4.62 11.87 16.94
C TRP A 12 -5.07 11.06 18.15
N PHE A 13 -5.92 10.04 17.97
CA PHE A 13 -6.52 9.29 19.08
C PHE A 13 -5.47 8.62 19.99
N TRP A 14 -4.41 8.04 19.38
CA TRP A 14 -3.30 7.39 20.11
C TRP A 14 -2.09 8.31 20.33
N LYS A 15 -2.18 9.60 20.04
CA LYS A 15 -1.08 10.55 20.27
C LYS A 15 -1.22 11.20 21.66
N PRO A 16 -0.12 11.70 22.25
CA PRO A 16 -0.22 12.55 23.42
C PRO A 16 -1.10 13.77 23.08
N GLY A 17 -2.14 13.99 23.87
CA GLY A 17 -3.17 15.00 23.61
C GLY A 17 -4.51 14.48 23.06
N SER A 18 -4.57 13.20 22.64
CA SER A 18 -5.78 12.53 22.11
C SER A 18 -6.47 13.29 20.98
N CYS A 19 -7.61 12.79 20.49
CA CYS A 19 -8.38 13.49 19.47
C CYS A 19 -9.22 14.62 20.09
N GLN A 20 -8.92 15.88 19.73
CA GLN A 20 -9.66 17.05 20.21
C GLN A 20 -11.06 17.20 19.60
N ASN A 21 -11.32 16.57 18.45
CA ASN A 21 -12.63 16.66 17.77
C ASN A 21 -13.72 15.82 18.46
N GLY A 22 -13.36 14.90 19.37
CA GLY A 22 -14.33 14.08 20.11
C GLY A 22 -15.33 13.38 19.19
N THR A 23 -16.62 13.65 19.40
CA THR A 23 -17.74 13.11 18.62
C THR A 23 -17.85 13.68 17.20
N ASN A 24 -17.27 14.86 16.94
CA ASN A 24 -17.21 15.46 15.60
C ASN A 24 -16.07 14.90 14.75
N CYS A 25 -15.28 13.97 15.28
CA CYS A 25 -14.21 13.34 14.52
C CYS A 25 -14.79 12.41 13.44
N LEU A 26 -14.47 12.68 12.18
CA LEU A 26 -14.86 11.85 11.02
C LEU A 26 -13.96 10.61 10.84
N HIS A 27 -13.06 10.34 11.78
CA HIS A 27 -12.12 9.23 11.73
C HIS A 27 -12.47 8.17 12.79
N CYS A 28 -11.98 6.96 12.57
CA CYS A 28 -12.21 5.82 13.45
C CYS A 28 -11.32 5.91 14.70
N HIS A 29 -11.95 5.92 15.87
CA HIS A 29 -11.31 5.82 17.18
C HIS A 29 -11.18 4.37 17.69
N SER A 30 -11.91 3.42 17.09
CA SER A 30 -11.90 2.00 17.50
C SER A 30 -10.71 1.20 16.99
N CYS A 31 -9.85 1.78 16.13
CA CYS A 31 -8.67 1.09 15.62
C CYS A 31 -7.59 0.99 16.71
N PRO A 32 -6.82 -0.10 16.78
CA PRO A 32 -5.74 -0.24 17.75
C PRO A 32 -4.59 0.74 17.47
N GLU A 33 -3.74 0.93 18.47
CA GLU A 33 -2.52 1.70 18.33
C GLU A 33 -1.60 1.10 17.26
N GLY A 34 -0.98 1.95 16.44
CA GLY A 34 -0.07 1.49 15.39
C GLY A 34 -0.75 1.12 14.06
N GLU A 35 -2.09 1.01 13.98
CA GLU A 35 -2.81 0.71 12.73
C GLU A 35 -2.48 1.73 11.62
N LEU A 36 -2.37 3.01 11.97
CA LEU A 36 -2.00 4.07 11.04
C LEU A 36 -0.59 3.85 10.45
N LYS A 37 0.35 3.39 11.28
CA LYS A 37 1.74 3.08 10.87
C LYS A 37 1.79 1.81 10.04
N ALA A 38 1.03 0.78 10.44
CA ALA A 38 0.91 -0.48 9.71
C ALA A 38 0.37 -0.25 8.28
N ARG A 39 -0.72 0.50 8.13
CA ARG A 39 -1.28 0.87 6.81
C ARG A 39 -0.30 1.67 5.97
N LYS A 40 0.43 2.62 6.57
CA LYS A 40 1.45 3.40 5.85
C LYS A 40 2.57 2.50 5.34
N LYS A 41 3.05 1.57 6.17
CA LYS A 41 4.08 0.60 5.78
C LYS A 41 3.58 -0.33 4.67
N ALA A 42 2.38 -0.87 4.79
CA ALA A 42 1.77 -1.73 3.77
C ALA A 42 1.63 -1.02 2.42
N LYS A 43 1.18 0.24 2.43
CA LYS A 43 1.11 1.07 1.22
C LYS A 43 2.50 1.30 0.61
N GLN A 44 3.50 1.61 1.44
CA GLN A 44 4.88 1.79 0.99
C GLN A 44 5.48 0.52 0.38
N THR A 45 5.21 -0.66 0.98
CA THR A 45 5.67 -1.93 0.44
C THR A 45 5.02 -2.24 -0.90
N MET A 46 3.71 -2.00 -1.05
CA MET A 46 3.01 -2.19 -2.32
C MET A 46 3.55 -1.27 -3.43
N MET A 47 3.86 -0.01 -3.10
CA MET A 47 4.49 0.93 -4.02
C MET A 47 5.88 0.46 -4.45
N ARG A 48 6.71 -0.03 -3.52
CA ARG A 48 8.06 -0.54 -3.84
C ARG A 48 8.03 -1.77 -4.74
N LEU A 49 7.00 -2.62 -4.61
CA LEU A 49 6.84 -3.81 -5.43
C LEU A 49 6.23 -3.52 -6.82
N GLY A 50 5.89 -2.27 -7.13
CA GLY A 50 5.23 -1.91 -8.40
C GLY A 50 3.77 -2.38 -8.52
N LEU A 51 3.19 -2.90 -7.44
CA LEU A 51 1.80 -3.41 -7.39
C LEU A 51 0.76 -2.29 -7.18
N ALA A 52 1.20 -1.05 -6.95
CA ALA A 52 0.33 0.09 -6.75
C ALA A 52 0.56 1.14 -7.84
N THR A 53 -0.44 1.38 -8.69
CA THR A 53 -0.45 2.55 -9.57
C THR A 53 -0.58 3.81 -8.71
N PRO A 54 0.34 4.78 -8.82
CA PRO A 54 0.16 6.06 -8.15
C PRO A 54 -1.15 6.67 -8.66
N LYS A 55 -2.07 6.95 -7.74
CA LYS A 55 -3.26 7.72 -8.07
C LYS A 55 -2.74 9.12 -8.41
N LEU A 56 -2.66 9.44 -9.70
CA LEU A 56 -2.41 10.81 -10.14
C LEU A 56 -3.48 11.65 -9.46
N ARG A 57 -3.04 12.52 -8.55
CA ARG A 57 -3.93 13.46 -7.89
C ARG A 57 -4.21 14.54 -8.91
N PHE A 58 -5.25 14.34 -9.72
CA PHE A 58 -5.84 15.41 -10.49
C PHE A 58 -6.53 16.32 -9.48
N GLU A 59 -5.82 17.34 -9.01
CA GLU A 59 -6.42 18.45 -8.27
C GLU A 59 -7.31 19.19 -9.26
N ALA A 60 -8.58 18.79 -9.35
CA ALA A 60 -9.61 19.59 -9.98
C ALA A 60 -9.92 20.77 -9.06
N SER A 61 -9.06 21.78 -9.09
CA SER A 61 -9.31 23.09 -8.47
C SER A 61 -9.10 24.18 -9.51
N ASP A 62 -9.98 24.21 -10.50
CA ASP A 62 -10.31 25.39 -11.27
C ASP A 62 -11.80 25.30 -11.64
N THR A 63 -12.65 25.47 -10.64
CA THR A 63 -14.00 25.98 -10.90
C THR A 63 -13.85 27.45 -11.27
N CYS A 64 -13.68 27.76 -12.56
CA CYS A 64 -14.24 28.99 -13.06
C CYS A 64 -15.72 28.68 -13.38
N GLU A 65 -16.59 29.10 -12.48
CA GLU A 65 -18.02 29.07 -12.71
C GLU A 65 -18.33 30.16 -13.75
N GLY A 66 -18.41 29.74 -15.00
CA GLY A 66 -18.61 30.60 -16.17
C GLY A 66 -19.16 29.78 -17.31
N SER A 67 -20.45 29.47 -17.21
CA SER A 67 -21.32 28.89 -18.22
C SER A 67 -20.94 29.22 -19.68
N GLN A 68 -20.59 28.18 -20.43
CA GLN A 68 -21.17 27.88 -21.74
C GLN A 68 -20.65 26.53 -22.23
N ALA A 69 -21.54 25.53 -22.21
CA ALA A 69 -21.38 24.36 -23.03
C ALA A 69 -21.56 24.79 -24.50
N TYR A 70 -20.50 24.70 -25.29
CA TYR A 70 -20.63 24.49 -26.72
C TYR A 70 -19.59 23.46 -27.14
N ASP A 71 -20.06 22.40 -27.78
CA ASP A 71 -19.28 21.39 -28.48
C ASP A 71 -18.14 22.01 -29.29
N ALA A 72 -16.91 21.56 -29.05
CA ALA A 72 -15.77 21.83 -29.92
C ALA A 72 -14.90 20.57 -30.07
N PRO A 73 -14.39 20.31 -31.30
CA PRO A 73 -14.30 18.97 -31.85
C PRO A 73 -13.09 18.15 -31.38
N LEU A 74 -13.28 16.83 -31.41
CA LEU A 74 -12.27 15.76 -31.43
C LEU A 74 -11.24 15.98 -32.57
N SER A 75 -10.34 16.97 -32.48
CA SER A 75 -9.23 17.10 -33.43
C SER A 75 -8.18 18.15 -33.03
N PHE A 76 -7.43 17.94 -31.94
CA PHE A 76 -6.07 18.48 -31.85
C PHE A 76 -5.20 17.78 -30.79
N PHE A 77 -4.95 16.48 -30.99
CA PHE A 77 -3.82 15.81 -30.34
C PHE A 77 -2.66 15.76 -31.34
N PRO A 78 -1.58 16.55 -31.17
CA PRO A 78 -0.32 16.19 -31.80
C PRO A 78 0.22 14.94 -31.09
N ALA A 79 0.20 13.83 -31.81
CA ALA A 79 0.84 12.58 -31.43
C ALA A 79 2.33 12.83 -31.17
N ALA A 80 2.75 12.72 -29.91
CA ALA A 80 4.17 12.71 -29.58
C ALA A 80 4.78 11.36 -30.02
N PRO A 81 5.93 11.36 -30.71
CA PRO A 81 6.55 10.13 -31.19
C PRO A 81 7.19 9.36 -30.03
N MET A 82 6.69 8.13 -29.84
CA MET A 82 7.35 7.08 -29.10
C MET A 82 8.73 6.80 -29.70
N LYS A 83 9.78 7.31 -29.05
CA LYS A 83 11.17 7.00 -29.39
C LYS A 83 11.50 5.61 -28.80
N MET A 84 11.35 4.60 -29.64
CA MET A 84 11.91 3.26 -29.43
C MET A 84 13.41 3.33 -29.77
N MET A 85 14.30 3.14 -28.79
CA MET A 85 15.74 2.95 -29.01
C MET A 85 16.21 1.94 -27.94
N VAL A 86 16.11 0.63 -28.23
CA VAL A 86 17.13 -0.25 -28.84
C VAL A 86 18.01 -0.91 -27.77
N SER A 87 17.75 -2.21 -27.57
CA SER A 87 18.69 -3.21 -27.06
C SER A 87 19.87 -3.40 -28.01
N PRO A 88 20.99 -3.88 -27.49
CA PRO A 88 21.62 -5.03 -28.11
C PRO A 88 21.76 -6.20 -27.13
N ALA A 89 21.33 -7.37 -27.58
CA ALA A 89 21.93 -8.66 -27.20
C ALA A 89 23.45 -8.56 -27.52
N GLU A 90 24.34 -9.18 -26.75
CA GLU A 90 24.74 -10.57 -26.98
C GLU A 90 25.41 -11.15 -25.73
N HIS A 91 25.00 -12.39 -25.44
CA HIS A 91 25.73 -13.52 -24.86
C HIS A 91 27.11 -13.31 -24.20
N THR A 92 27.18 -13.64 -22.91
CA THR A 92 28.19 -14.59 -22.43
C THR A 92 27.63 -15.45 -21.29
N SER A 93 27.77 -16.75 -21.46
CA SER A 93 27.56 -17.88 -20.53
C SER A 93 28.70 -18.86 -20.88
N PRO A 94 29.20 -19.77 -19.99
CA PRO A 94 28.79 -20.10 -18.62
C PRO A 94 29.97 -20.10 -17.62
N ALA A 95 29.66 -20.19 -16.31
CA ALA A 95 30.51 -20.89 -15.34
C ALA A 95 29.68 -21.15 -14.06
N GLU A 96 29.22 -22.39 -13.95
CA GLU A 96 28.94 -23.12 -12.71
C GLU A 96 29.57 -22.57 -11.42
N HIS A 97 28.76 -22.42 -10.38
CA HIS A 97 28.99 -23.15 -9.11
C HIS A 97 27.69 -23.32 -8.31
N GLU A 98 27.43 -24.58 -7.99
CA GLU A 98 26.98 -25.14 -6.71
C GLU A 98 25.92 -24.35 -5.90
N SER A 99 24.68 -24.84 -5.89
CA SER A 99 24.19 -25.77 -4.86
C SER A 99 24.07 -25.13 -3.48
N THR A 100 22.87 -24.69 -3.11
CA THR A 100 22.33 -25.06 -1.79
C THR A 100 20.82 -25.13 -1.84
N THR A 101 20.35 -26.37 -1.96
CA THR A 101 18.98 -26.76 -1.63
C THR A 101 18.94 -26.83 -0.11
N CYS A 102 18.19 -25.95 0.55
CA CYS A 102 17.77 -26.18 1.94
C CYS A 102 16.36 -26.78 1.96
N SER A 103 16.25 -28.03 1.49
CA SER A 103 15.26 -28.94 2.06
C SER A 103 15.90 -29.62 3.26
N GLY A 104 15.31 -29.42 4.43
CA GLY A 104 15.82 -29.95 5.69
C GLY A 104 14.81 -29.81 6.82
N SER A 105 13.78 -30.65 6.72
CA SER A 105 13.18 -31.44 7.80
C SER A 105 12.85 -30.77 9.14
N GLU A 106 11.56 -30.81 9.48
CA GLU A 106 11.04 -30.66 10.83
C GLU A 106 11.68 -31.69 11.78
N PRO A 107 11.99 -31.29 13.03
CA PRO A 107 11.93 -32.22 14.14
C PRO A 107 10.64 -31.98 14.92
N GLU A 108 9.77 -32.99 14.91
CA GLU A 108 8.81 -33.22 15.97
C GLU A 108 9.55 -33.20 17.31
N LEU A 109 9.12 -32.30 18.21
CA LEU A 109 9.41 -32.42 19.63
C LEU A 109 8.06 -32.37 20.35
N SER A 110 7.49 -33.56 20.50
CA SER A 110 6.52 -33.87 21.53
C SER A 110 7.17 -33.62 22.90
N PHE A 111 6.68 -32.62 23.62
CA PHE A 111 6.82 -32.59 25.07
C PHE A 111 5.43 -32.49 25.71
N SER A 112 4.91 -33.68 25.99
CA SER A 112 3.88 -33.94 26.99
C SER A 112 4.39 -33.59 28.39
N GLY A 113 3.60 -32.85 29.16
CA GLY A 113 3.79 -32.66 30.61
C GLY A 113 3.05 -31.41 31.10
N SER A 114 1.75 -31.52 31.38
CA SER A 114 1.16 -31.85 32.69
C SER A 114 1.05 -30.65 33.63
N GLU A 115 -0.18 -30.14 33.71
CA GLU A 115 -0.74 -29.38 34.83
C GLU A 115 -0.34 -30.01 36.18
N PRO A 116 -0.04 -29.19 37.18
CA PRO A 116 -0.74 -29.42 38.44
C PRO A 116 -1.38 -28.15 39.02
N ASP A 117 -2.66 -28.32 39.31
CA ASP A 117 -3.46 -27.63 40.30
C ASP A 117 -2.69 -27.46 41.63
N SER A 118 -2.66 -26.24 42.18
CA SER A 118 -2.44 -26.05 43.63
C SER A 118 -2.90 -24.66 44.07
N LYS A 119 -4.16 -24.67 44.53
CA LYS A 119 -4.73 -24.03 45.73
C LYS A 119 -4.94 -22.52 45.81
#